data_AF-A0A0R2BCE2-F1
#
_entry.id   AF-A0A0R2BCE2-F1
#
_cell.length_a   1.000
_cell.length_b   1.000
_cell.length_c   1.000
_cell.angle_alpha   90.00
_cell.angle_beta   90.00
_cell.angle_gamma   90.00
#
_symmetry.space_group_name_H-M   'P 1'
#
loop_
_entity.id
_entity.type
_entity.pdbx_description
1 polymer ?
#
loop_
_entity_poly.entity_id
_entity_poly.type
_entity_poly.pdbx_seq_one_letter_code
_entity_poly.pdbx_strand_id
1 'polypeptide(L)' 'MNLNTATKEQLMQVDGIGDKKATKIIEYRQQHGSFKQLSELKDISGIGDKTYQKLSKSLTI' A
#
# COMPACT_ATOMS: atom_id res chain seq x y z
N MET A 1 1.44 -4.62 -9.67
CA MET A 1 0.29 -3.69 -9.59
C MET A 1 0.80 -2.35 -9.14
N ASN A 2 0.49 -1.27 -9.88
CA ASN A 2 1.06 0.04 -9.58
C ASN A 2 0.37 0.67 -8.35
N LEU A 3 1.14 1.00 -7.31
CA LEU A 3 0.66 1.55 -6.04
C LEU A 3 0.09 2.96 -6.19
N ASN A 4 0.64 3.75 -7.11
CA ASN A 4 0.19 5.11 -7.39
C ASN A 4 -1.14 5.15 -8.13
N THR A 5 -1.46 4.13 -8.91
CA THR A 5 -2.72 4.07 -9.68
C THR A 5 -3.72 3.05 -9.15
N ALA A 6 -3.33 2.19 -8.21
CA ALA A 6 -4.21 1.16 -7.67
C ALA A 6 -5.43 1.78 -6.96
N THR A 7 -6.57 1.12 -7.14
CA THR A 7 -7.81 1.42 -6.40
C THR A 7 -7.81 0.69 -5.05
N LYS A 8 -8.71 1.11 -4.15
CA LYS A 8 -8.87 0.48 -2.84
C LYS A 8 -9.15 -1.02 -2.96
N GLU A 9 -10.04 -1.40 -3.89
CA GLU A 9 -10.41 -2.80 -4.14
C GLU A 9 -9.22 -3.62 -4.65
N GLN A 10 -8.45 -3.05 -5.58
CA GLN A 10 -7.23 -3.65 -6.11
C GLN A 10 -6.18 -3.89 -5.01
N LEU A 11 -6.00 -2.92 -4.11
CA LEU A 11 -5.13 -3.08 -2.96
C LEU A 11 -5.64 -4.19 -2.03
N MET A 12 -6.95 -4.27 -1.80
CA MET A 12 -7.57 -5.32 -0.97
C MET A 12 -7.45 -6.73 -1.56
N GLN A 13 -7.22 -6.88 -2.87
CA GLN A 13 -6.90 -8.19 -3.47
C GLN A 13 -5.52 -8.71 -3.08
N VAL A 14 -4.64 -7.85 -2.54
CA VAL A 14 -3.32 -8.25 -2.10
C VAL A 14 -3.39 -8.88 -0.72
N ASP A 15 -2.91 -10.12 -0.63
CA ASP A 15 -2.90 -10.89 0.61
C ASP A 15 -2.13 -10.16 1.73
N GLY A 16 -2.87 -9.74 2.77
CA GLY A 16 -2.34 -8.94 3.87
C GLY A 16 -2.74 -7.46 3.87
N ILE A 17 -3.39 -6.96 2.81
CA ILE A 17 -4.10 -5.67 2.80
C ILE A 17 -5.59 -5.89 3.08
N GLY A 18 -6.05 -5.43 4.24
CA GLY A 18 -7.48 -5.31 4.52
C GLY A 18 -8.01 -3.91 4.18
N ASP A 19 -9.33 -3.74 4.31
CA ASP A 19 -10.03 -2.46 4.06
C ASP A 19 -9.36 -1.25 4.72
N LYS A 20 -9.00 -1.38 6.01
CA LYS A 20 -8.32 -0.32 6.77
C LYS A 20 -6.97 0.06 6.16
N LYS A 21 -6.18 -0.93 5.72
CA LYS A 21 -4.85 -0.68 5.15
C LYS A 21 -4.97 -0.05 3.76
N ALA A 22 -5.89 -0.55 2.94
CA ALA A 22 -6.16 0.01 1.62
C ALA A 22 -6.60 1.48 1.71
N THR A 23 -7.49 1.80 2.65
CA THR A 23 -7.90 3.19 2.93
C THR A 23 -6.69 4.05 3.31
N LYS A 24 -5.85 3.59 4.25
CA LYS A 24 -4.66 4.35 4.65
C LYS A 24 -3.64 4.53 3.53
N ILE A 25 -3.48 3.58 2.62
CA ILE A 25 -2.61 3.72 1.45
C ILE A 25 -3.11 4.84 0.54
N ILE A 26 -4.43 4.91 0.33
CA ILE A 26 -5.04 5.98 -0.48
C ILE A 26 -4.90 7.33 0.23
N GLU A 27 -5.16 7.39 1.55
CA GLU A 27 -4.98 8.60 2.35
C GLU A 27 -3.51 9.08 2.36
N TYR A 28 -2.57 8.16 2.55
CA TYR A 28 -1.14 8.47 2.48
C TYR A 28 -0.79 9.07 1.12
N ARG A 29 -1.28 8.47 0.02
CA ARG A 29 -1.08 8.99 -1.33
C ARG A 29 -1.68 10.40 -1.51
N GLN A 30 -2.82 10.68 -0.89
CA GLN A 30 -3.46 11.99 -0.97
C GLN A 30 -2.74 13.05 -0.14
N GLN A 31 -2.21 12.68 1.03
CA GLN A 31 -1.55 13.61 1.95
C GLN A 31 -0.07 13.85 1.59
N HIS A 32 0.67 12.80 1.24
CA HIS A 32 2.10 12.86 0.92
C HIS A 32 2.38 12.95 -0.59
N GLY A 33 1.37 12.70 -1.43
CA GLY A 33 1.53 12.57 -2.87
C GLY A 33 1.87 11.13 -3.29
N SER A 34 2.29 10.98 -4.54
CA SER A 34 2.67 9.67 -5.09
C SER A 34 3.79 9.01 -4.28
N PHE A 35 3.66 7.71 -4.07
CA PHE A 35 4.72 6.88 -3.50
C PHE A 35 5.94 6.92 -4.43
N LYS A 36 7.09 7.26 -3.84
CA LYS A 36 8.39 7.27 -4.50
C LYS A 36 9.12 5.95 -4.34
N GLN A 37 8.83 5.25 -3.25
CA GLN A 37 9.45 3.99 -2.89
C GLN A 37 8.46 3.08 -2.18
N LEU A 38 8.57 1.76 -2.40
CA LEU A 38 7.71 0.80 -1.72
C LEU A 38 7.85 0.88 -0.19
N SER A 39 9.04 1.23 0.32
CA SER A 39 9.31 1.36 1.77
C SER A 39 8.42 2.37 2.49
N GLU A 40 7.86 3.36 1.80
CA GLU A 40 6.88 4.30 2.37
C GLU A 40 5.59 3.60 2.82
N LEU A 41 5.30 2.41 2.30
CA LEU A 41 4.23 1.57 2.84
C LEU A 41 4.46 1.20 4.30
N LYS A 42 5.71 1.12 4.77
CA LYS A 42 6.00 0.82 6.18
C LYS A 42 5.66 1.97 7.12
N ASP A 43 5.61 3.20 6.62
CA ASP A 43 5.18 4.37 7.41
C ASP A 43 3.67 4.33 7.69
N ILE A 44 2.92 3.52 6.94
CA ILE A 44 1.50 3.34 7.15
C ILE A 44 1.26 2.45 8.35
N SER A 45 0.67 3.03 9.39
CA SER A 45 0.27 2.32 10.60
C SER A 45 -0.63 1.11 10.28
N GLY A 46 -0.13 -0.09 10.60
CA GLY A 46 -0.77 -1.38 10.32
C GLY A 46 -0.10 -2.20 9.20
N ILE A 47 0.86 -1.62 8.47
CA ILE A 47 1.72 -2.35 7.54
C ILE A 47 3.03 -2.69 8.24
N GLY A 48 3.07 -3.85 8.89
CA GLY A 48 4.32 -4.39 9.44
C GLY A 48 5.18 -5.09 8.37
N ASP A 49 6.42 -5.47 8.71
CA ASP A 49 7.38 -6.09 7.79
C ASP A 49 6.83 -7.31 7.04
N LYS A 50 6.05 -8.17 7.71
CA LYS A 50 5.42 -9.33 7.08
C LYS A 50 4.42 -8.95 6.00
N THR A 51 3.62 -7.91 6.24
CA THR A 51 2.69 -7.39 5.23
C THR A 51 3.51 -6.76 4.11
N TYR A 52 4.41 -5.84 4.44
CA TYR A 52 5.27 -5.16 3.49
C TYR A 52 5.99 -6.13 2.54
N GLN A 53 6.60 -7.22 3.03
CA GLN A 53 7.27 -8.21 2.17
C GLN A 53 6.34 -8.88 1.16
N LYS A 54 5.07 -9.11 1.51
CA LYS A 54 4.07 -9.62 0.57
C LYS A 54 3.70 -8.54 -0.45
N LEU A 55 3.51 -7.31 0.03
CA LEU A 55 3.15 -6.17 -0.81
C LEU A 55 4.25 -5.88 -1.83
N SER A 56 5.51 -5.81 -1.39
CA SER A 56 6.65 -5.48 -2.24
C SER A 56 6.89 -6.50 -3.35
N LYS A 57 6.33 -7.71 -3.24
CA LYS A 57 6.39 -8.73 -4.30
C LYS A 57 5.31 -8.54 -5.37
N SER A 58 4.16 -7.99 -5.01
CA SER A 58 3.01 -7.84 -5.91
C SER A 58 2.79 -6.39 -6.39
N LEU A 59 3.42 -5.43 -5.71
CA LEU A 59 3.27 -4.00 -5.95
C LEU A 59 4.52 -3.42 -6.63
N THR A 60 4.26 -2.45 -7.49
CA THR A 60 5.24 -1.65 -8.24
C THR A 60 4.87 -0.18 -8.09
N ILE A 61 5.76 0.75 -8.41
CA ILE A 61 5.54 2.20 -8.31
C ILE A 61 5.30 2.84 -9.68
#